data_AF-A0A1F5H3F3-F1
#
_entry.id   AF-A0A1F5H3F3-F1
#
_cell.length_a   1.000
_cell.length_b   1.000
_cell.length_c   1.000
_cell.angle_alpha   90.00
_cell.angle_beta   90.00
_cell.angle_gamma   90.00
#
_symmetry.space_group_name_H-M   'P 1'
#
loop_
_entity.id
_entity.type
_entity.pdbx_description
1 polymer ?
#
loop_
_entity_poly.entity_id
_entity_poly.type
_entity_poly.pdbx_seq_one_letter_code
_entity_poly.pdbx_strand_id
1 'polypeptide(L)'
;MAVFILIILVFAIANGIVKSFSLKNFFDKSAWDGKSPFVSTLETSPPSIFVFQKDPKRLAVFKLDENAYLVTVQKEGLQKTGDIFEKENGEQVARVLSLNFGTDIENFVLFSSKVTAEKQSFDNLFKTFASFVTPFKIIGGAYGSGIENTNITRIDLLKLWWQLKGVSAEKLELVDLSPFKEEIIARNNKKVLGVEEESIRLKISKYLENRYLDQEKANVEIVNGSKVPGALQLAADFASSAGFSVIEAEETSQISEKTQIVAKDRNSYNASYLASIFDCDIVSEQNGQGADITVVIGRDFASNYFE
;
A
#
# COMPACT_ATOMS: atom_id res chain seq x y z
N MET A 1 -31.20 -18.86 -30.92
CA MET A 1 -31.70 -19.50 -29.67
C MET A 1 -30.62 -19.66 -28.60
N ALA A 2 -29.40 -20.13 -28.92
CA ALA A 2 -28.34 -20.35 -27.91
C ALA A 2 -27.93 -19.09 -27.09
N VAL A 3 -27.95 -17.90 -27.70
CA VAL A 3 -27.63 -16.63 -27.01
C VAL A 3 -28.73 -16.20 -26.04
N PHE A 4 -30.00 -16.53 -26.33
CA PHE A 4 -31.13 -16.21 -25.47
C PHE A 4 -31.21 -17.12 -24.23
N ILE A 5 -30.78 -18.38 -24.37
CA ILE A 5 -30.67 -19.34 -23.26
C ILE A 5 -29.54 -18.93 -22.30
N LEU A 6 -28.42 -18.37 -22.80
CA LEU A 6 -27.34 -17.84 -21.96
C LEU A 6 -27.78 -16.67 -21.10
N ILE A 7 -28.56 -15.73 -21.67
CA ILE A 7 -29.08 -14.57 -20.93
C ILE A 7 -30.11 -15.00 -19.89
N ILE A 8 -31.01 -15.93 -20.22
CA ILE A 8 -31.99 -16.46 -19.25
C ILE A 8 -31.31 -17.28 -18.14
N LEU A 9 -30.22 -18.02 -18.43
CA LEU A 9 -29.43 -18.69 -17.38
C LEU A 9 -28.69 -17.70 -16.48
N VAL A 10 -28.13 -16.62 -17.04
CA VAL A 10 -27.52 -15.54 -16.25
C VAL A 10 -28.57 -14.87 -15.35
N PHE A 11 -29.80 -14.65 -15.83
CA PHE A 11 -30.88 -14.09 -15.02
C PHE A 11 -31.52 -15.09 -14.05
N ALA A 12 -31.57 -16.38 -14.36
CA ALA A 12 -32.06 -17.43 -13.46
C ALA A 12 -31.06 -17.69 -12.31
N ILE A 13 -29.75 -17.62 -12.60
CA ILE A 13 -28.68 -17.57 -11.60
C ILE A 13 -28.79 -16.26 -10.80
N ALA A 14 -29.03 -15.12 -11.46
CA ALA A 14 -29.20 -13.84 -10.79
C ALA A 14 -30.45 -13.76 -9.91
N ASN A 15 -31.52 -14.53 -10.16
CA ASN A 15 -32.71 -14.58 -9.31
C ASN A 15 -32.69 -15.71 -8.26
N GLY A 16 -31.99 -16.82 -8.52
CA GLY A 16 -31.85 -17.95 -7.59
C GLY A 16 -30.78 -17.74 -6.50
N ILE A 17 -29.79 -16.87 -6.75
CA ILE A 17 -28.65 -16.61 -5.86
C ILE A 17 -28.86 -15.37 -4.95
N VAL A 18 -29.99 -14.66 -5.06
CA VAL A 18 -30.24 -13.45 -4.25
C VAL A 18 -30.50 -13.73 -2.77
N LYS A 19 -30.81 -14.98 -2.38
CA LYS A 19 -31.26 -15.28 -1.01
C LYS A 19 -30.16 -15.66 0.00
N SER A 20 -28.89 -15.82 -0.39
CA SER A 20 -27.81 -16.17 0.58
C SER A 20 -26.50 -15.42 0.39
N PHE A 21 -26.41 -14.49 -0.57
CA PHE A 21 -25.26 -13.58 -0.63
C PHE A 21 -25.53 -12.38 0.27
N SER A 22 -24.87 -12.35 1.42
CA SER A 22 -24.71 -11.12 2.21
C SER A 22 -23.93 -10.11 1.36
N LEU A 23 -24.65 -9.35 0.52
CA LEU A 23 -24.13 -8.28 -0.32
C LEU A 23 -23.54 -7.12 0.50
N LYS A 24 -23.78 -7.07 1.83
CA LYS A 24 -23.25 -6.02 2.71
C LYS A 24 -21.72 -5.95 2.67
N ASN A 25 -21.02 -7.08 2.61
CA ASN A 25 -19.55 -7.12 2.57
C ASN A 25 -18.99 -6.97 1.14
N PHE A 26 -19.85 -6.79 0.12
CA PHE A 26 -19.42 -6.52 -1.25
C PHE A 26 -19.34 -5.01 -1.54
N PHE A 27 -19.98 -4.19 -0.70
CA PHE A 27 -20.06 -2.73 -0.89
C PHE A 27 -19.12 -1.94 0.03
N ASP A 28 -18.14 -2.59 0.66
CA ASP A 28 -17.05 -1.86 1.30
C ASP A 28 -16.38 -0.97 0.23
N LYS A 29 -16.17 0.30 0.58
CA LYS A 29 -15.60 1.26 -0.37
C LYS A 29 -14.20 0.78 -0.74
N SER A 30 -13.97 0.67 -2.04
CA SER A 30 -12.66 0.36 -2.61
C SER A 30 -11.65 1.44 -2.21
N ALA A 31 -10.54 1.03 -1.62
CA ALA A 31 -9.44 1.92 -1.22
C ALA A 31 -8.46 2.16 -2.39
N TRP A 32 -8.44 1.26 -3.38
CA TRP A 32 -7.50 1.36 -4.50
C TRP A 32 -8.16 1.84 -5.81
N ASP A 33 -7.54 2.82 -6.46
CA ASP A 33 -8.07 3.44 -7.68
C ASP A 33 -7.93 2.57 -8.96
N GLY A 34 -7.14 1.48 -8.91
CA GLY A 34 -6.87 0.61 -10.06
C GLY A 34 -5.92 1.20 -11.12
N LYS A 35 -5.26 2.31 -10.80
CA LYS A 35 -4.28 3.02 -11.64
C LYS A 35 -2.93 3.10 -10.93
N SER A 36 -2.93 3.52 -9.67
CA SER A 36 -1.74 3.58 -8.82
C SER A 36 -1.17 2.17 -8.58
N PRO A 37 0.11 2.08 -8.18
CA PRO A 37 0.68 0.82 -7.74
C PRO A 37 -0.11 0.22 -6.58
N PHE A 38 -0.30 -1.09 -6.60
CA PHE A 38 -0.88 -1.83 -5.51
C PHE A 38 0.22 -2.41 -4.65
N VAL A 39 0.31 -2.00 -3.38
CA VAL A 39 1.34 -2.42 -2.44
C VAL A 39 0.68 -3.16 -1.29
N SER A 40 1.25 -4.31 -0.89
CA SER A 40 0.74 -5.07 0.25
C SER A 40 1.84 -5.83 0.99
N THR A 41 1.75 -5.91 2.31
CA THR A 41 2.57 -6.81 3.12
C THR A 41 2.05 -8.24 3.05
N LEU A 42 2.96 -9.21 3.02
CA LEU A 42 2.65 -10.64 2.96
C LEU A 42 3.31 -11.37 4.12
N GLU A 43 2.49 -12.03 4.96
CA GLU A 43 2.95 -12.88 6.07
C GLU A 43 3.56 -14.20 5.54
N THR A 44 4.78 -14.09 5.04
CA THR A 44 5.55 -15.17 4.42
C THR A 44 6.81 -15.43 5.23
N SER A 45 7.55 -16.50 4.89
CA SER A 45 8.85 -16.79 5.50
C SER A 45 9.93 -16.93 4.42
N PRO A 46 10.90 -15.99 4.35
CA PRO A 46 10.94 -14.72 5.10
C PRO A 46 9.75 -13.78 4.79
N PRO A 47 9.43 -12.81 5.67
CA PRO A 47 8.38 -11.82 5.43
C PRO A 47 8.61 -11.04 4.13
N SER A 48 7.55 -10.60 3.46
CA SER A 48 7.68 -9.99 2.14
C SER A 48 6.71 -8.83 1.89
N ILE A 49 7.05 -7.97 0.92
CA ILE A 49 6.15 -6.96 0.33
C ILE A 49 5.84 -7.34 -1.11
N PHE A 50 4.57 -7.35 -1.49
CA PHE A 50 4.12 -7.44 -2.86
C PHE A 50 3.87 -6.05 -3.44
N VAL A 51 4.37 -5.82 -4.66
CA VAL A 51 4.07 -4.62 -5.44
C VAL A 51 3.61 -5.01 -6.84
N PHE A 52 2.46 -4.47 -7.24
CA PHE A 52 1.99 -4.50 -8.62
C PHE A 52 1.94 -3.08 -9.19
N GLN A 53 2.72 -2.85 -10.25
CA GLN A 53 2.67 -1.62 -11.04
C GLN A 53 1.94 -1.91 -12.35
N LYS A 54 0.96 -1.08 -12.71
CA LYS A 54 0.15 -1.28 -13.92
C LYS A 54 0.85 -0.82 -15.20
N ASP A 55 1.53 0.33 -15.15
CA ASP A 55 2.25 0.92 -16.27
C ASP A 55 3.62 1.48 -15.82
N PRO A 56 4.75 0.88 -16.26
CA PRO A 56 4.81 -0.35 -17.03
C PRO A 56 4.31 -1.52 -16.18
N LYS A 57 3.78 -2.55 -16.82
CA LYS A 57 3.23 -3.69 -16.07
C LYS A 57 4.34 -4.51 -15.40
N ARG A 58 4.55 -4.31 -14.10
CA ARG A 58 5.57 -4.98 -13.27
C ARG A 58 4.95 -5.64 -12.05
N LEU A 59 5.52 -6.78 -11.66
CA LEU A 59 5.13 -7.51 -10.46
C LEU A 59 6.41 -7.87 -9.72
N ALA A 60 6.50 -7.47 -8.45
CA ALA A 60 7.62 -7.83 -7.61
C ALA A 60 7.15 -8.30 -6.24
N VAL A 61 7.88 -9.25 -5.69
CA VAL A 61 7.85 -9.57 -4.26
C VAL A 61 9.23 -9.32 -3.69
N PHE A 62 9.28 -8.44 -2.70
CA PHE A 62 10.48 -8.05 -1.97
C PHE A 62 10.56 -8.84 -0.68
N LYS A 63 11.53 -9.74 -0.57
CA LYS A 63 11.78 -10.52 0.64
C LYS A 63 12.59 -9.68 1.62
N LEU A 64 12.11 -9.60 2.85
CA LEU A 64 12.75 -8.90 3.96
C LEU A 64 13.65 -9.85 4.74
N ASP A 65 14.67 -9.33 5.43
CA ASP A 65 15.40 -10.14 6.40
C ASP A 65 14.65 -10.17 7.73
N GLU A 66 14.20 -11.37 8.12
CA GLU A 66 13.51 -11.63 9.39
C GLU A 66 14.34 -11.21 10.62
N ASN A 67 15.67 -11.15 10.49
CA ASN A 67 16.58 -10.80 11.58
C ASN A 67 16.98 -9.32 11.62
N ALA A 68 16.65 -8.54 10.59
CA ALA A 68 16.94 -7.12 10.56
C ALA A 68 16.01 -6.36 11.51
N TYR A 69 16.54 -5.31 12.14
CA TYR A 69 15.79 -4.45 13.04
C TYR A 69 15.15 -3.29 12.27
N LEU A 70 13.89 -3.01 12.59
CA LEU A 70 13.10 -1.90 12.09
C LEU A 70 12.75 -0.95 13.24
N VAL A 71 12.65 0.34 12.93
CA VAL A 71 12.15 1.37 13.85
C VAL A 71 10.67 1.15 14.10
N THR A 72 10.27 1.17 15.36
CA THR A 72 8.86 1.08 15.77
C THR A 72 8.51 2.16 16.79
N VAL A 73 7.22 2.44 16.92
CA VAL A 73 6.69 3.43 17.88
C VAL A 73 6.76 2.94 19.34
N GLN A 74 7.09 1.66 19.55
CA GLN A 74 7.11 1.06 20.89
C GLN A 74 8.29 1.56 21.75
N LYS A 75 8.19 1.28 23.06
CA LYS A 75 9.12 1.76 24.09
C LYS A 75 10.61 1.43 23.83
N GLU A 76 10.91 0.32 23.15
CA GLU A 76 12.29 -0.04 22.78
C GLU A 76 12.78 0.65 21.50
N GLY A 77 11.86 1.14 20.66
CA GLY A 77 12.12 1.88 19.43
C GLY A 77 12.62 1.02 18.26
N LEU A 78 13.01 -0.23 18.51
CA LEU A 78 13.50 -1.16 17.50
C LEU A 78 12.94 -2.57 17.74
N GLN A 79 12.54 -3.26 16.68
CA GLN A 79 12.11 -4.65 16.73
C GLN A 79 12.62 -5.43 15.52
N LYS A 80 12.81 -6.74 15.68
CA LYS A 80 13.15 -7.61 14.55
C LYS A 80 11.97 -7.72 13.59
N THR A 81 12.26 -7.74 12.30
CA THR A 81 11.25 -7.84 11.24
C THR A 81 10.38 -9.09 11.40
N GLY A 82 10.97 -10.25 11.69
CA GLY A 82 10.22 -11.48 11.94
C GLY A 82 9.26 -11.36 13.12
N ASP A 83 9.75 -10.84 14.25
CA ASP A 83 8.94 -10.61 15.45
C ASP A 83 7.75 -9.68 15.19
N ILE A 84 7.92 -8.64 14.37
CA ILE A 84 6.84 -7.70 14.00
C ILE A 84 5.72 -8.47 13.28
N PHE A 85 6.05 -9.30 12.29
CA PHE A 85 5.07 -10.09 11.54
C PHE A 85 4.39 -11.18 12.40
N GLU A 86 5.07 -11.72 13.41
CA GLU A 86 4.51 -12.76 14.27
C GLU A 86 3.61 -12.22 15.40
N LYS A 87 3.91 -11.02 15.92
CA LYS A 87 3.30 -10.49 17.15
C LYS A 87 2.29 -9.38 16.91
N GLU A 88 2.48 -8.60 15.85
CA GLU A 88 1.66 -7.45 15.55
C GLU A 88 0.55 -7.82 14.54
N ASN A 89 -0.54 -7.05 14.52
CA ASN A 89 -1.56 -7.22 13.51
C ASN A 89 -1.11 -6.67 12.15
N GLY A 90 -1.78 -7.06 11.06
CA GLY A 90 -1.39 -6.68 9.71
C GLY A 90 -1.35 -5.16 9.45
N GLU A 91 -2.22 -4.37 10.09
CA GLU A 91 -2.22 -2.90 9.99
C GLU A 91 -0.96 -2.30 10.62
N GLN A 92 -0.57 -2.80 11.79
CA GLN A 92 0.63 -2.36 12.50
C GLN A 92 1.90 -2.77 11.73
N VAL A 93 1.91 -3.97 11.14
CA VAL A 93 3.00 -4.40 10.25
C VAL A 93 3.13 -3.45 9.06
N ALA A 94 2.02 -3.17 8.37
CA ALA A 94 1.98 -2.28 7.21
C ALA A 94 2.51 -0.88 7.58
N ARG A 95 2.01 -0.30 8.68
CA ARG A 95 2.44 0.98 9.23
C ARG A 95 3.94 1.04 9.56
N VAL A 96 4.47 0.02 10.24
CA VAL A 96 5.91 -0.06 10.56
C VAL A 96 6.74 -0.10 9.28
N LEU A 97 6.34 -0.89 8.29
CA LEU A 97 7.06 -0.91 7.01
C LEU A 97 6.93 0.42 6.26
N SER A 98 5.77 1.08 6.30
CA SER A 98 5.59 2.41 5.71
C SER A 98 6.55 3.43 6.32
N LEU A 99 6.68 3.44 7.65
CA LEU A 99 7.61 4.30 8.38
C LEU A 99 9.06 4.08 7.94
N ASN A 100 9.50 2.82 7.87
CA ASN A 100 10.91 2.49 7.60
C ASN A 100 11.26 2.59 6.10
N PHE A 101 10.31 2.38 5.20
CA PHE A 101 10.57 2.38 3.75
C PHE A 101 10.18 3.69 3.06
N GLY A 102 9.59 4.64 3.80
CA GLY A 102 9.22 5.95 3.27
C GLY A 102 8.21 5.83 2.13
N THR A 103 7.29 4.87 2.21
CA THR A 103 6.24 4.65 1.22
C THR A 103 4.95 4.32 1.93
N ASP A 104 3.83 4.71 1.34
CA ASP A 104 2.53 4.30 1.84
C ASP A 104 2.28 2.81 1.54
N ILE A 105 2.12 2.01 2.60
CA ILE A 105 1.77 0.60 2.58
C ILE A 105 0.54 0.44 3.48
N GLU A 106 -0.62 0.36 2.85
CA GLU A 106 -1.89 0.20 3.58
C GLU A 106 -2.33 -1.25 3.64
N ASN A 107 -2.11 -2.02 2.56
CA ASN A 107 -2.71 -3.34 2.43
C ASN A 107 -1.87 -4.42 3.12
N PHE A 108 -2.53 -5.43 3.67
CA PHE A 108 -1.85 -6.61 4.22
C PHE A 108 -2.59 -7.90 3.87
N VAL A 109 -1.84 -9.01 3.83
CA VAL A 109 -2.38 -10.36 3.71
C VAL A 109 -1.72 -11.25 4.76
N LEU A 110 -2.53 -11.71 5.72
CA LEU A 110 -2.17 -12.73 6.70
C LEU A 110 -2.65 -14.09 6.20
N PHE A 111 -1.77 -15.09 6.17
CA PHE A 111 -2.09 -16.40 5.63
C PHE A 111 -2.45 -17.37 6.76
N SER A 112 -3.49 -18.18 6.57
CA SER A 112 -3.89 -19.18 7.58
C SER A 112 -2.86 -20.29 7.78
N SER A 113 -1.87 -20.39 6.90
CA SER A 113 -0.75 -21.31 6.99
C SER A 113 0.52 -20.63 6.49
N LYS A 114 1.65 -21.06 7.05
CA LYS A 114 2.97 -20.52 6.69
C LYS A 114 3.25 -20.69 5.19
N VAL A 115 3.35 -19.58 4.47
CA VAL A 115 3.74 -19.55 3.05
C VAL A 115 5.23 -19.28 2.93
N THR A 116 5.96 -20.12 2.19
CA THR A 116 7.39 -19.89 1.92
C THR A 116 7.55 -18.80 0.85
N ALA A 117 8.49 -17.87 1.06
CA ALA A 117 8.79 -16.81 0.10
C ALA A 117 9.68 -17.31 -1.05
N GLU A 118 9.28 -18.41 -1.68
CA GLU A 118 9.99 -19.07 -2.77
C GLU A 118 9.27 -18.87 -4.11
N LYS A 119 10.02 -18.91 -5.21
CA LYS A 119 9.50 -18.67 -6.56
C LYS A 119 8.35 -19.60 -6.91
N GLN A 120 8.48 -20.89 -6.60
CA GLN A 120 7.44 -21.88 -6.88
C GLN A 120 6.15 -21.61 -6.10
N SER A 121 6.26 -21.24 -4.82
CA SER A 121 5.12 -20.90 -3.97
C SER A 121 4.36 -19.69 -4.53
N PHE A 122 5.08 -18.60 -4.86
CA PHE A 122 4.43 -17.43 -5.42
C PHE A 122 3.91 -17.65 -6.85
N ASP A 123 4.59 -18.42 -7.68
CA ASP A 123 4.09 -18.76 -9.01
C ASP A 123 2.77 -19.52 -8.93
N ASN A 124 2.63 -20.42 -7.96
CA ASN A 124 1.39 -21.16 -7.72
C ASN A 124 0.27 -20.24 -7.20
N LEU A 125 0.58 -19.37 -6.24
CA LEU A 125 -0.37 -18.36 -5.74
C LEU A 125 -0.84 -17.44 -6.87
N PHE A 126 0.11 -16.94 -7.67
CA PHE A 126 -0.17 -16.07 -8.80
C PHE A 126 -1.00 -16.76 -9.88
N LYS A 127 -0.65 -17.99 -10.29
CA LYS A 127 -1.45 -18.77 -11.27
C LYS A 127 -2.87 -19.03 -10.77
N THR A 128 -2.99 -19.35 -9.48
CA THR A 128 -4.30 -19.56 -8.85
C THR A 128 -5.11 -18.28 -8.86
N PHE A 129 -4.50 -17.15 -8.48
CA PHE A 129 -5.15 -15.84 -8.51
C PHE A 129 -5.54 -15.42 -9.93
N ALA A 130 -4.63 -15.46 -10.89
CA ALA A 130 -4.88 -15.05 -12.27
C ALA A 130 -5.83 -15.98 -13.05
N SER A 131 -6.30 -17.08 -12.44
CA SER A 131 -7.21 -18.03 -13.07
C SER A 131 -8.57 -17.38 -13.43
N PHE A 132 -9.25 -17.95 -14.43
CA PHE A 132 -10.59 -17.47 -14.85
C PHE A 132 -11.69 -17.74 -13.80
N VAL A 133 -11.42 -18.62 -12.83
CA VAL A 133 -12.38 -19.00 -11.79
C VAL A 133 -12.34 -18.01 -10.61
N THR A 134 -11.24 -17.28 -10.45
CA THR A 134 -11.02 -16.35 -9.33
C THR A 134 -12.12 -15.30 -9.13
N PRO A 135 -12.67 -14.63 -10.17
CA PRO A 135 -13.75 -13.65 -9.97
C PRO A 135 -14.97 -14.26 -9.30
N PHE A 136 -15.32 -15.49 -9.69
CA PHE A 136 -16.45 -16.20 -9.11
C PHE A 136 -16.16 -16.60 -7.66
N LYS A 137 -14.92 -16.93 -7.32
CA LYS A 137 -14.52 -17.15 -5.92
C LYS A 137 -14.58 -15.87 -5.11
N ILE A 138 -14.13 -14.73 -5.64
CA ILE A 138 -14.14 -13.43 -4.94
C ILE A 138 -15.58 -12.99 -4.67
N ILE A 139 -16.42 -12.97 -5.71
CA ILE A 139 -17.84 -12.65 -5.59
C ILE A 139 -18.53 -13.66 -4.66
N GLY A 140 -18.17 -14.93 -4.82
CA GLY A 140 -18.66 -16.07 -4.06
C GLY A 140 -18.32 -16.07 -2.57
N GLY A 141 -17.39 -15.20 -2.12
CA GLY A 141 -16.84 -15.24 -0.76
C GLY A 141 -15.99 -16.50 -0.48
N ALA A 142 -15.68 -17.29 -1.50
CA ALA A 142 -14.84 -18.49 -1.40
C ALA A 142 -13.36 -18.21 -1.70
N TYR A 143 -13.05 -17.01 -2.22
CA TYR A 143 -11.68 -16.54 -2.34
C TYR A 143 -11.18 -16.14 -0.95
N GLY A 144 -10.04 -16.68 -0.54
CA GLY A 144 -9.52 -16.52 0.82
C GLY A 144 -9.46 -17.81 1.65
N SER A 145 -9.78 -18.99 1.08
CA SER A 145 -9.45 -20.28 1.71
C SER A 145 -7.92 -20.44 1.77
N GLY A 146 -7.27 -19.89 2.79
CA GLY A 146 -5.81 -19.71 2.86
C GLY A 146 -5.37 -18.34 3.36
N ILE A 147 -6.28 -17.36 3.40
CA ILE A 147 -6.07 -16.02 3.96
C ILE A 147 -6.81 -15.99 5.29
N GLU A 148 -6.08 -15.75 6.37
CA GLU A 148 -6.66 -15.58 7.70
C GLU A 148 -7.30 -14.20 7.84
N ASN A 149 -6.57 -13.15 7.42
CA ASN A 149 -7.04 -11.77 7.52
C ASN A 149 -6.43 -10.89 6.43
N THR A 150 -7.18 -9.87 6.00
CA THR A 150 -6.75 -8.84 5.04
C THR A 150 -7.69 -7.65 5.11
N ASN A 151 -7.17 -6.45 4.88
CA ASN A 151 -7.99 -5.25 4.66
C ASN A 151 -8.29 -4.99 3.17
N ILE A 152 -7.81 -5.85 2.26
CA ILE A 152 -8.07 -5.67 0.82
C ILE A 152 -9.54 -6.00 0.53
N THR A 153 -10.27 -5.01 0.02
CA THR A 153 -11.69 -5.20 -0.29
C THR A 153 -11.89 -6.17 -1.45
N ARG A 154 -13.08 -6.78 -1.53
CA ARG A 154 -13.44 -7.66 -2.68
C ARG A 154 -13.41 -6.92 -4.01
N ILE A 155 -13.77 -5.64 -4.01
CA ILE A 155 -13.72 -4.79 -5.22
C ILE A 155 -12.27 -4.59 -5.64
N ASP A 156 -11.36 -4.31 -4.70
CA ASP A 156 -9.94 -4.16 -4.98
C ASP A 156 -9.32 -5.46 -5.48
N LEU A 157 -9.67 -6.60 -4.88
CA LEU A 157 -9.27 -7.93 -5.38
C LEU A 157 -9.75 -8.19 -6.81
N LEU A 158 -10.99 -7.81 -7.16
CA LEU A 158 -11.51 -7.94 -8.53
C LEU A 158 -10.80 -7.02 -9.51
N LYS A 159 -10.51 -5.77 -9.12
CA LYS A 159 -9.70 -4.85 -9.91
C LYS A 159 -8.31 -5.43 -10.14
N LEU A 160 -7.67 -5.96 -9.09
CA LEU A 160 -6.31 -6.51 -9.15
C LEU A 160 -6.29 -7.74 -10.05
N TRP A 161 -7.25 -8.65 -9.87
CA TRP A 161 -7.44 -9.80 -10.76
C TRP A 161 -7.57 -9.36 -12.22
N TRP A 162 -8.40 -8.33 -12.48
CA TRP A 162 -8.60 -7.83 -13.84
C TRP A 162 -7.32 -7.31 -14.47
N GLN A 163 -6.44 -6.68 -13.69
CA GLN A 163 -5.14 -6.20 -14.17
C GLN A 163 -4.12 -7.33 -14.38
N LEU A 164 -4.20 -8.38 -13.55
CA LEU A 164 -3.27 -9.51 -13.54
C LEU A 164 -3.65 -10.66 -14.48
N LYS A 165 -4.92 -10.77 -14.89
CA LYS A 165 -5.34 -11.82 -15.84
C LYS A 165 -4.51 -11.71 -17.13
N GLY A 166 -3.98 -12.83 -17.59
CA GLY A 166 -3.14 -12.90 -18.79
C GLY A 166 -1.70 -12.41 -18.61
N VAL A 167 -1.29 -12.02 -17.39
CA VAL A 167 0.12 -11.82 -17.06
C VAL A 167 0.77 -13.19 -16.81
N SER A 168 1.95 -13.42 -17.40
CA SER A 168 2.72 -14.64 -17.13
C SER A 168 3.32 -14.60 -15.72
N ALA A 169 3.34 -15.75 -15.03
CA ALA A 169 4.02 -15.91 -13.75
C ALA A 169 5.55 -15.63 -13.85
N GLU A 170 6.12 -15.75 -15.05
CA GLU A 170 7.53 -15.41 -15.31
C GLU A 170 7.82 -13.92 -15.13
N LYS A 171 6.80 -13.04 -15.24
CA LYS A 171 6.94 -11.60 -14.98
C LYS A 171 7.00 -11.25 -13.50
N LEU A 172 6.73 -12.21 -12.61
CA LEU A 172 6.87 -12.01 -11.19
C LEU A 172 8.36 -12.04 -10.81
N GLU A 173 8.89 -10.90 -10.42
CA GLU A 173 10.25 -10.77 -9.92
C GLU A 173 10.30 -11.06 -8.42
N LEU A 174 11.26 -11.87 -7.99
CA LEU A 174 11.60 -12.00 -6.58
C LEU A 174 12.87 -11.22 -6.30
N VAL A 175 12.75 -10.22 -5.43
CA VAL A 175 13.85 -9.34 -5.04
C VAL A 175 14.22 -9.64 -3.60
N ASP A 176 15.48 -9.94 -3.35
CA ASP A 176 15.98 -10.12 -1.99
C ASP A 176 16.48 -8.78 -1.44
N LEU A 177 15.88 -8.30 -0.35
CA LEU A 177 16.31 -7.08 0.34
C LEU A 177 17.25 -7.36 1.51
N SER A 178 17.50 -8.64 1.83
CA SER A 178 18.41 -9.01 2.92
C SER A 178 19.82 -8.41 2.80
N PRO A 179 20.39 -8.11 1.62
CA PRO A 179 21.69 -7.45 1.55
C PRO A 179 21.72 -5.99 2.04
N PHE A 180 20.57 -5.29 2.09
CA PHE A 180 20.48 -3.88 2.45
C PHE A 180 20.32 -3.72 3.96
N LYS A 181 21.43 -3.86 4.69
CA LYS A 181 21.50 -3.73 6.14
C LYS A 181 22.61 -2.78 6.53
N GLU A 182 22.40 -2.08 7.63
CA GLU A 182 23.39 -1.22 8.26
C GLU A 182 23.51 -1.52 9.76
N GLU A 183 24.63 -1.14 10.36
CA GLU A 183 24.79 -1.26 11.81
C GLU A 183 24.14 -0.05 12.50
N ILE A 184 23.13 -0.30 13.33
CA ILE A 184 22.46 0.72 14.13
C ILE A 184 22.70 0.50 15.61
N ILE A 185 22.67 1.59 16.38
CA ILE A 185 22.85 1.56 17.84
C ILE A 185 21.46 1.56 18.49
N ALA A 186 21.10 0.45 19.13
CA ALA A 186 19.88 0.36 19.91
C ALA A 186 19.98 1.20 21.21
N ARG A 187 18.83 1.52 21.84
CA ARG A 187 18.76 2.34 23.09
C ARG A 187 19.63 1.80 24.23
N ASN A 188 19.93 0.50 24.24
CA ASN A 188 20.80 -0.15 25.22
C ASN A 188 22.29 -0.11 24.85
N ASN A 189 22.69 0.73 23.88
CA ASN A 189 24.04 0.84 23.31
C ASN A 189 24.56 -0.46 22.66
N LYS A 190 23.70 -1.42 22.34
CA LYS A 190 24.09 -2.60 21.55
C LYS A 190 24.00 -2.28 20.07
N LYS A 191 25.02 -2.72 19.34
CA LYS A 191 25.04 -2.73 17.88
C LYS A 191 24.14 -3.86 17.39
N VAL A 192 23.20 -3.52 16.51
CA VAL A 192 22.32 -4.48 15.84
C VAL A 192 22.33 -4.19 14.35
N LEU A 193 21.94 -5.18 13.53
CA LEU A 193 21.79 -4.98 12.09
C LEU A 193 20.38 -4.44 11.81
N GLY A 194 20.30 -3.16 11.48
CA GLY A 194 19.10 -2.50 10.99
C GLY A 194 18.95 -2.66 9.48
N VAL A 195 17.80 -2.26 8.95
CA VAL A 195 17.62 -2.09 7.51
C VAL A 195 18.29 -0.82 7.03
N GLU A 196 18.89 -0.85 5.84
CA GLU A 196 19.39 0.36 5.18
C GLU A 196 18.24 1.01 4.40
N GLU A 197 17.51 1.91 5.06
CA GLU A 197 16.21 2.46 4.62
C GLU A 197 16.30 3.10 3.22
N GLU A 198 17.31 3.93 2.97
CA GLU A 198 17.49 4.64 1.70
C GLU A 198 17.67 3.67 0.52
N SER A 199 18.52 2.66 0.69
CA SER A 199 18.78 1.65 -0.34
C SER A 199 17.54 0.81 -0.65
N ILE A 200 16.76 0.45 0.37
CA ILE A 200 15.48 -0.25 0.19
C ILE A 200 14.49 0.65 -0.54
N ARG A 201 14.32 1.91 -0.11
CA ARG A 201 13.42 2.89 -0.74
C ARG A 201 13.76 3.07 -2.22
N LEU A 202 15.04 3.25 -2.57
CA LEU A 202 15.50 3.36 -3.96
C LEU A 202 15.23 2.10 -4.80
N LYS A 203 15.22 0.92 -4.16
CA LYS A 203 14.93 -0.36 -4.82
C LYS A 203 13.43 -0.53 -5.09
N ILE A 204 12.59 -0.20 -4.11
CA ILE A 204 11.13 -0.35 -4.18
C ILE A 204 10.50 0.76 -5.03
N SER A 205 10.98 2.01 -4.96
CA SER A 205 10.40 3.18 -5.65
C SER A 205 10.23 3.01 -7.16
N LYS A 206 11.09 2.20 -7.79
CA LYS A 206 10.99 1.83 -9.22
C LYS A 206 9.68 1.13 -9.59
N TYR A 207 8.97 0.59 -8.61
CA TYR A 207 7.68 -0.08 -8.75
C TYR A 207 6.51 0.75 -8.22
N LEU A 208 6.81 1.87 -7.54
CA LEU A 208 5.84 2.76 -6.89
C LEU A 208 5.54 4.01 -7.72
N GLU A 209 6.30 4.24 -8.79
CA GLU A 209 6.05 5.35 -9.70
C GLU A 209 4.65 5.25 -10.33
N ASN A 210 3.81 6.26 -10.08
CA ASN A 210 2.52 6.41 -10.70
C ASN A 210 2.60 7.31 -11.95
N ARG A 211 2.75 6.72 -13.12
CA ARG A 211 2.85 7.47 -14.40
C ARG A 211 1.63 8.31 -14.77
N TYR A 212 0.50 8.11 -14.10
CA TYR A 212 -0.65 8.98 -14.33
C TYR A 212 -0.43 10.39 -13.74
N LEU A 213 0.55 10.57 -12.84
CA LEU A 213 0.92 11.87 -12.28
C LEU A 213 1.69 12.76 -13.27
N ASP A 214 2.41 12.16 -14.22
CA ASP A 214 3.20 12.86 -15.24
C ASP A 214 2.35 13.70 -16.20
N GLN A 215 1.05 13.43 -16.27
CA GLN A 215 0.12 14.15 -17.16
C GLN A 215 -0.14 15.57 -16.67
N GLU A 216 -0.13 15.79 -15.35
CA GLU A 216 -0.47 17.08 -14.72
C GLU A 216 0.78 17.84 -14.23
N LYS A 217 1.92 17.15 -14.02
CA LYS A 217 3.20 17.75 -13.54
C LYS A 217 3.01 18.76 -12.40
N ALA A 218 2.19 18.39 -11.41
CA ALA A 218 1.93 19.25 -10.27
C ALA A 218 3.15 19.29 -9.33
N ASN A 219 3.56 20.49 -8.94
CA ASN A 219 4.51 20.65 -7.86
C ASN A 219 3.79 20.51 -6.52
N VAL A 220 4.38 19.73 -5.61
CA VAL A 220 3.82 19.49 -4.29
C VAL A 220 4.67 20.20 -3.25
N GLU A 221 4.01 21.00 -2.43
CA GLU A 221 4.59 21.58 -1.22
C GLU A 221 4.08 20.82 -0.01
N ILE A 222 4.91 20.59 0.99
CA ILE A 222 4.52 19.90 2.23
C ILE A 222 4.80 20.80 3.42
N VAL A 223 3.77 21.02 4.23
CA VAL A 223 3.82 21.91 5.39
C VAL A 223 3.57 21.10 6.66
N ASN A 224 4.51 21.15 7.59
CA ASN A 224 4.38 20.45 8.88
C ASN A 224 3.57 21.27 9.88
N GLY A 225 2.25 21.04 9.90
CA GLY A 225 1.34 21.55 10.93
C GLY A 225 1.32 20.72 12.23
N SER A 226 1.89 19.51 12.23
CA SER A 226 1.84 18.60 13.39
C SER A 226 2.76 19.01 14.54
N LYS A 227 3.88 19.69 14.20
CA LYS A 227 5.03 19.95 15.09
C LYS A 227 5.74 18.71 15.64
N VAL A 228 5.49 17.53 15.07
CA VAL A 228 6.20 16.30 15.41
C VAL A 228 7.46 16.17 14.54
N PRO A 229 8.65 15.97 15.15
CA PRO A 229 9.87 15.71 14.40
C PRO A 229 9.75 14.46 13.52
N GLY A 230 10.28 14.51 12.30
CA GLY A 230 10.24 13.38 11.36
C GLY A 230 8.96 13.26 10.52
N ALA A 231 7.83 13.81 10.99
CA ALA A 231 6.56 13.75 10.24
C ALA A 231 6.64 14.43 8.87
N LEU A 232 7.34 15.57 8.78
CA LEU A 232 7.58 16.26 7.52
C LEU A 232 8.35 15.40 6.52
N GLN A 233 9.43 14.76 6.97
CA GLN A 233 10.28 13.93 6.11
C GLN A 233 9.53 12.69 5.66
N LEU A 234 8.79 12.02 6.56
CA LEU A 234 8.00 10.85 6.20
C LEU A 234 6.93 11.19 5.15
N ALA A 235 6.23 12.32 5.31
CA ALA A 235 5.26 12.78 4.34
C ALA A 235 5.91 13.10 2.98
N ALA A 236 7.09 13.73 2.99
CA ALA A 236 7.86 14.00 1.77
C ALA A 236 8.29 12.72 1.07
N ASP A 237 8.70 11.71 1.83
CA ASP A 237 9.07 10.40 1.30
C ASP A 237 7.85 9.69 0.68
N PHE A 238 6.68 9.75 1.31
CA PHE A 238 5.43 9.17 0.77
C PHE A 238 5.05 9.82 -0.57
N ALA A 239 5.04 11.16 -0.64
CA ALA A 239 4.75 11.86 -1.88
C ALA A 239 5.79 11.57 -2.96
N SER A 240 7.08 11.60 -2.61
CA SER A 240 8.17 11.37 -3.55
C SER A 240 8.19 9.93 -4.08
N SER A 241 7.94 8.93 -3.23
CA SER A 241 7.90 7.52 -3.62
C SER A 241 6.73 7.20 -4.56
N ALA A 242 5.61 7.92 -4.41
CA ALA A 242 4.48 7.85 -5.34
C ALA A 242 4.76 8.51 -6.70
N GLY A 243 5.81 9.32 -6.80
CA GLY A 243 6.25 10.00 -8.03
C GLY A 243 5.99 11.50 -8.09
N PHE A 244 5.59 12.14 -6.99
CA PHE A 244 5.43 13.60 -6.95
C PHE A 244 6.78 14.33 -6.86
N SER A 245 6.83 15.52 -7.48
CA SER A 245 7.96 16.44 -7.30
C SER A 245 7.70 17.33 -6.09
N VAL A 246 8.33 16.98 -4.96
CA VAL A 246 8.25 17.79 -3.73
C VAL A 246 9.25 18.94 -3.84
N ILE A 247 8.75 20.19 -3.87
CA ILE A 247 9.58 21.39 -4.10
C ILE A 247 10.01 22.09 -2.81
N GLU A 248 9.21 21.95 -1.74
CA GLU A 248 9.41 22.70 -0.50
C GLU A 248 8.77 21.95 0.67
N ALA A 249 9.48 21.95 1.80
CA ALA A 249 9.11 21.26 3.02
C ALA A 249 9.33 22.22 4.19
N GLU A 250 8.26 22.89 4.64
CA GLU A 250 8.34 23.95 5.64
C GLU A 250 7.65 23.59 6.96
N GLU A 251 8.17 24.13 8.06
CA GLU A 251 7.44 24.16 9.32
C GLU A 251 6.55 25.40 9.41
N THR A 252 5.26 25.22 9.61
CA THR A 252 4.35 26.35 9.90
C THR A 252 4.38 26.72 11.38
N SER A 253 4.07 27.96 11.75
CA SER A 253 3.90 28.36 13.16
C SER A 253 2.57 27.88 13.76
N GLN A 254 1.61 27.50 12.92
CA GLN A 254 0.26 27.10 13.35
C GLN A 254 0.15 25.58 13.45
N ILE A 255 -0.46 25.10 14.55
CA ILE A 255 -0.71 23.67 14.73
C ILE A 255 -1.96 23.29 13.95
N SER A 256 -1.86 22.23 13.14
CA SER A 256 -3.00 21.58 12.49
C SER A 256 -3.29 20.24 13.18
N GLU A 257 -4.54 20.06 13.62
CA GLU A 257 -4.96 18.76 14.20
C GLU A 257 -5.22 17.72 13.11
N LYS A 258 -5.64 18.15 11.91
CA LYS A 258 -5.97 17.27 10.79
C LYS A 258 -5.06 17.49 9.59
N THR A 259 -4.76 16.41 8.89
CA THR A 259 -4.08 16.43 7.60
C THR A 259 -5.08 16.84 6.53
N GLN A 260 -4.62 17.60 5.52
CA GLN A 260 -5.49 18.04 4.42
C GLN A 260 -4.67 18.34 3.16
N ILE A 261 -5.31 18.16 2.01
CA ILE A 261 -4.77 18.56 0.71
C ILE A 261 -5.38 19.91 0.31
N VAL A 262 -4.56 20.92 0.14
CA VAL A 262 -4.97 22.22 -0.42
C VAL A 262 -4.62 22.22 -1.91
N ALA A 263 -5.62 22.37 -2.79
CA ALA A 263 -5.38 22.36 -4.23
C ALA A 263 -6.22 23.41 -4.96
N LYS A 264 -5.67 23.95 -6.07
CA LYS A 264 -6.41 24.82 -7.01
C LYS A 264 -7.57 24.07 -7.67
N ASP A 265 -7.28 22.87 -8.18
CA ASP A 265 -8.27 21.96 -8.72
C ASP A 265 -8.48 20.76 -7.79
N ARG A 266 -9.56 20.79 -7.03
CA ARG A 266 -9.95 19.71 -6.10
C ARG A 266 -10.32 18.41 -6.79
N ASN A 267 -10.65 18.47 -8.08
CA ASN A 267 -11.04 17.30 -8.86
C ASN A 267 -9.87 16.72 -9.66
N SER A 268 -8.66 17.30 -9.53
CA SER A 268 -7.46 16.77 -10.16
C SER A 268 -7.15 15.37 -9.65
N TYR A 269 -6.58 14.54 -10.53
CA TYR A 269 -6.16 13.20 -10.13
C TYR A 269 -5.07 13.26 -9.08
N ASN A 270 -4.12 14.20 -9.24
CA ASN A 270 -3.01 14.40 -8.32
C ASN A 270 -3.49 14.74 -6.89
N ALA A 271 -4.45 15.66 -6.73
CA ALA A 271 -4.99 16.00 -5.41
C ALA A 271 -5.74 14.82 -4.78
N SER A 272 -6.53 14.09 -5.59
CA SER A 272 -7.27 12.90 -5.13
C SER A 272 -6.35 11.77 -4.71
N TYR A 273 -5.23 11.57 -5.42
CA TYR A 273 -4.28 10.52 -5.09
C TYR A 273 -3.48 10.85 -3.83
N LEU A 274 -3.03 12.10 -3.67
CA LEU A 274 -2.42 12.55 -2.40
C LEU A 274 -3.40 12.41 -1.23
N ALA A 275 -4.65 12.81 -1.40
CA ALA A 275 -5.67 12.65 -0.37
C ALA A 275 -5.86 11.20 0.05
N SER A 276 -5.73 10.25 -0.89
CA SER A 276 -5.74 8.81 -0.59
C SER A 276 -4.53 8.40 0.24
N ILE A 277 -3.30 8.79 -0.17
CA ILE A 277 -2.04 8.46 0.54
C ILE A 277 -2.06 8.94 1.99
N PHE A 278 -2.69 10.08 2.25
CA PHE A 278 -2.74 10.71 3.57
C PHE A 278 -4.07 10.50 4.30
N ASP A 279 -4.99 9.69 3.76
CA ASP A 279 -6.37 9.49 4.24
C ASP A 279 -7.04 10.79 4.72
N CYS A 280 -7.10 11.81 3.86
CA CYS A 280 -7.57 13.13 4.25
C CYS A 280 -8.48 13.82 3.22
N ASP A 281 -9.09 14.93 3.65
CA ASP A 281 -9.97 15.74 2.82
C ASP A 281 -9.18 16.71 1.92
N ILE A 282 -9.75 17.02 0.75
CA ILE A 282 -9.23 18.05 -0.17
C ILE A 282 -10.02 19.35 0.05
N VAL A 283 -9.31 20.45 0.29
CA VAL A 283 -9.85 21.81 0.43
C VAL A 283 -9.44 22.71 -0.74
N SER A 284 -10.28 23.69 -1.08
CA SER A 284 -10.00 24.65 -2.16
C SER A 284 -8.96 25.66 -1.70
N GLU A 285 -7.94 25.91 -2.52
CA GLU A 285 -7.09 27.07 -2.34
C GLU A 285 -7.91 28.36 -2.52
N GLN A 286 -7.85 29.29 -1.56
CA GLN A 286 -8.61 30.55 -1.61
C GLN A 286 -7.79 31.75 -2.09
N ASN A 287 -6.46 31.69 -1.99
CA ASN A 287 -5.60 32.87 -2.18
C ASN A 287 -4.70 32.82 -3.42
N GLY A 288 -4.69 31.72 -4.18
CA GLY A 288 -3.98 31.59 -5.46
C GLY A 288 -2.47 31.87 -5.40
N GLN A 289 -1.87 31.73 -4.23
CA GLN A 289 -0.45 31.96 -3.98
C GLN A 289 0.12 30.69 -3.35
N GLY A 290 0.93 29.96 -4.11
CA GLY A 290 1.56 28.72 -3.67
C GLY A 290 1.78 27.73 -4.80
N ALA A 291 2.26 26.54 -4.42
CA ALA A 291 2.39 25.37 -5.28
C ALA A 291 1.06 24.96 -5.93
N ASP A 292 1.09 23.99 -6.86
CA ASP A 292 -0.14 23.49 -7.48
C ASP A 292 -1.00 22.73 -6.46
N ILE A 293 -0.33 22.03 -5.55
CA ILE A 293 -0.91 21.28 -4.44
C ILE A 293 -0.04 21.48 -3.19
N THR A 294 -0.66 21.78 -2.05
CA THR A 294 0.02 21.84 -0.75
C THR A 294 -0.57 20.76 0.17
N VAL A 295 0.27 19.92 0.74
CA VAL A 295 -0.09 18.94 1.78
C VAL A 295 0.19 19.54 3.14
N VAL A 296 -0.85 19.77 3.94
CA VAL A 296 -0.68 20.24 5.32
C VAL A 296 -0.78 19.04 6.24
N ILE A 297 0.34 18.68 6.88
CA ILE A 297 0.43 17.52 7.77
C ILE A 297 -0.09 17.88 9.15
N GLY A 298 -1.12 17.17 9.60
CA GLY A 298 -1.74 17.33 10.91
C GLY A 298 -1.19 16.38 11.96
N ARG A 299 -1.66 16.54 13.20
CA ARG A 299 -1.35 15.62 14.29
C ARG A 299 -1.90 14.22 14.07
N ASP A 300 -3.04 14.07 13.40
CA ASP A 300 -3.59 12.77 13.01
C ASP A 300 -2.58 11.89 12.25
N PHE A 301 -1.90 12.43 11.24
CA PHE A 301 -0.84 11.73 10.51
C PHE A 301 0.34 11.43 11.42
N ALA A 302 0.81 12.43 12.18
CA ALA A 302 1.97 12.24 13.05
C ALA A 302 1.72 11.20 14.14
N SER A 303 0.59 11.25 14.83
CA SER A 303 0.19 10.26 15.83
C SER A 303 0.06 8.87 15.21
N ASN A 304 -0.34 8.76 13.93
CA ASN A 304 -0.42 7.46 13.28
C ASN A 304 0.94 6.77 13.16
N TYR A 305 2.05 7.50 13.00
CA TYR A 305 3.38 6.92 12.76
C TYR A 305 4.38 7.10 13.89
N PHE A 306 4.12 7.99 14.85
CA PHE A 306 5.08 8.38 15.88
C PHE A 306 4.54 8.33 17.32
N GLU A 307 3.26 8.00 17.53
CA GLU A 307 2.62 7.85 18.87
C GLU A 307 1.88 6.51 19.03
#